data_AF-A0A536RD33-F1
#
_entry.id   AF-A0A536RD33-F1
#
_cell.length_a   1.000
_cell.length_b   1.000
_cell.length_c   1.000
_cell.angle_alpha   90.00
_cell.angle_beta   90.00
_cell.angle_gamma   90.00
#
_symmetry.space_group_name_H-M   'P 1'
#
loop_
_entity.id
_entity.type
_entity.pdbx_description
1 polymer ?
#
loop_
_entity_poly.entity_id
_entity_poly.type
_entity_poly.pdbx_seq_one_letter_code
_entity_poly.pdbx_strand_id
1 'polypeptide(L)'
;MSTALVYVRQSRHKEGEGTVSSEVQEASCRALPAVQRCAQVEVFTDLDVSGGKRARRGYDAMLARIRAGGVAVVAAFDQSRAFRSTLIAAEFKALLEETAHSSVDVVFFHGTFDRSPVGGFSYAVLAAAHEMERKMTGGKIRAAYKYAAARGQMVGQTPGGYRREPDGSITVDEVAAETVRRIFTEYASGRHSARDIARRLNAEGVSPLPRSRGAGWRFYSVAELLRNVAYTGQTFSESRRRHGKGELMPAQWPAIIEPELWQTSQRLLARHIGRGGRRTKGEERPYAFRGLLRAHVARTKGEERPYAFRGLLRAHVARGSLLPSASASFTSARVATTRTLATSRALARMTCCRGAVLSSSSWSS
;
A
#
# COMPACT_ATOMS: atom_id res chain seq x y z
N MET A 1 -30.83 -2.38 -23.16
CA MET A 1 -29.78 -2.90 -24.06
C MET A 1 -28.92 -3.88 -23.28
N SER A 2 -28.63 -5.05 -23.83
CA SER A 2 -27.80 -6.07 -23.17
C SER A 2 -26.33 -5.64 -23.17
N THR A 3 -25.72 -5.57 -21.98
CA THR A 3 -24.31 -5.19 -21.83
C THR A 3 -23.48 -6.38 -21.38
N ALA A 4 -22.37 -6.63 -22.05
CA ALA A 4 -21.33 -7.56 -21.61
C ALA A 4 -20.17 -6.80 -20.96
N LEU A 5 -19.69 -7.29 -19.82
CA LEU A 5 -18.45 -6.81 -19.21
C LEU A 5 -17.34 -7.82 -19.46
N VAL A 6 -16.21 -7.38 -20.01
CA VAL A 6 -15.02 -8.20 -20.22
C VAL A 6 -13.96 -7.78 -19.23
N TYR A 7 -13.41 -8.73 -18.46
CA TYR A 7 -12.34 -8.46 -17.53
C TYR A 7 -11.02 -9.11 -17.96
N VAL A 8 -10.00 -8.27 -18.16
CA VAL A 8 -8.67 -8.67 -18.60
C VAL A 8 -7.66 -8.37 -17.51
N ARG A 9 -6.81 -9.35 -17.22
CA ARG A 9 -5.75 -9.18 -16.22
C ARG A 9 -4.44 -9.73 -16.72
N GLN A 10 -3.40 -8.93 -16.56
CA GLN A 10 -2.04 -9.36 -16.83
C GLN A 10 -1.12 -8.94 -15.69
N SER A 11 -0.45 -9.92 -15.07
CA SER A 11 0.71 -9.61 -14.23
C SER A 11 1.90 -9.31 -15.11
N ARG A 12 2.78 -8.39 -14.67
CA ARG A 12 4.04 -8.07 -15.36
C ARG A 12 4.68 -9.31 -15.96
N HIS A 13 4.84 -9.29 -17.28
CA HIS A 13 5.67 -10.24 -18.01
C HIS A 13 7.10 -10.15 -17.49
N LYS A 14 7.71 -11.31 -17.24
CA LYS A 14 9.16 -11.45 -17.31
C LYS A 14 9.45 -12.10 -18.67
N GLU A 15 10.48 -11.62 -19.35
CA GLU A 15 10.99 -12.27 -20.56
C GLU A 15 11.16 -13.78 -20.29
N GLY A 16 10.57 -14.62 -21.15
CA GLY A 16 10.59 -16.08 -21.03
C GLY A 16 9.41 -16.73 -20.31
N GLU A 17 8.51 -15.99 -19.67
CA GLU A 17 7.24 -16.56 -19.15
C GLU A 17 6.16 -16.50 -20.24
N GLY A 18 5.76 -17.65 -20.77
CA GLY A 18 4.70 -17.79 -21.79
C GLY A 18 3.31 -17.48 -21.23
N THR A 19 3.04 -16.21 -20.92
CA THR A 19 1.69 -15.77 -20.51
C THR A 19 0.94 -15.14 -21.69
N VAL A 20 -0.36 -15.41 -21.76
CA VAL A 20 -1.23 -14.90 -22.83
C VAL A 20 -1.29 -13.37 -22.75
N SER A 21 -1.12 -12.72 -23.91
CA SER A 21 -1.16 -11.26 -24.03
C SER A 21 -2.52 -10.68 -23.60
N SER A 22 -2.57 -9.40 -23.23
CA SER A 22 -3.82 -8.81 -22.76
C SER A 22 -4.85 -8.67 -23.89
N GLU A 23 -4.33 -8.43 -25.10
CA GLU A 23 -5.05 -8.29 -26.36
C GLU A 23 -5.66 -9.64 -26.77
N VAL A 24 -4.89 -10.73 -26.64
CA VAL A 24 -5.40 -12.09 -26.90
C VAL A 24 -6.50 -12.44 -25.91
N GLN A 25 -6.33 -12.13 -24.61
CA GLN A 25 -7.37 -12.37 -23.61
C GLN A 25 -8.66 -11.62 -23.93
N GLU A 26 -8.57 -10.34 -24.30
CA GLU A 26 -9.74 -9.54 -24.68
C GLU A 26 -10.42 -10.10 -25.93
N ALA A 27 -9.65 -10.36 -26.99
CA ALA A 27 -10.16 -10.87 -28.25
C ALA A 27 -10.86 -12.22 -28.07
N SER A 28 -10.26 -13.13 -27.29
CA SER A 28 -10.86 -14.42 -26.93
C SER A 28 -12.19 -14.25 -26.19
N CYS A 29 -12.28 -13.31 -25.24
CA CYS A 29 -13.53 -13.04 -24.53
C CYS A 29 -14.61 -12.42 -25.43
N ARG A 30 -14.23 -11.50 -26.32
CA ARG A 30 -15.15 -10.88 -27.29
C ARG A 30 -15.72 -11.88 -28.30
N ALA A 31 -14.96 -12.93 -28.61
CA ALA A 31 -15.39 -14.00 -29.51
C ALA A 31 -16.39 -14.98 -28.86
N LEU A 32 -16.62 -14.91 -27.54
CA LEU A 32 -17.58 -15.80 -26.88
C LEU A 32 -19.01 -15.49 -27.35
N PRO A 33 -19.81 -16.50 -27.74
CA PRO A 33 -21.17 -16.28 -28.27
C PRO A 33 -22.07 -15.45 -27.34
N ALA A 34 -21.96 -15.66 -26.03
CA ALA A 34 -22.72 -14.87 -25.04
C ALA A 34 -22.39 -13.38 -25.09
N VAL A 35 -21.12 -13.03 -25.33
CA VAL A 35 -20.65 -11.65 -25.46
C VAL A 35 -21.09 -11.05 -26.80
N GLN A 36 -20.99 -11.80 -27.89
CA GLN A 36 -21.42 -11.34 -29.22
C GLN A 36 -22.93 -11.06 -29.33
N ARG A 37 -23.75 -11.70 -28.48
CA ARG A 37 -25.20 -11.42 -28.39
C ARG A 37 -25.53 -10.12 -27.64
N CYS A 38 -24.55 -9.48 -26.99
CA CYS A 38 -24.77 -8.23 -26.27
C CYS A 38 -24.65 -7.03 -27.20
N ALA A 39 -25.51 -6.03 -26.99
CA ALA A 39 -25.50 -4.79 -27.78
C ALA A 39 -24.27 -3.91 -27.47
N GLN A 40 -23.70 -4.02 -26.27
CA GLN A 40 -22.55 -3.26 -25.83
C GLN A 40 -21.55 -4.15 -25.10
N VAL A 41 -20.25 -3.86 -25.26
CA VAL A 41 -19.16 -4.50 -24.53
C VAL A 41 -18.33 -3.43 -23.82
N GLU A 42 -18.23 -3.54 -22.49
CA GLU A 42 -17.38 -2.71 -21.64
C GLU A 42 -16.17 -3.53 -21.17
N VAL A 43 -14.95 -2.98 -21.27
CA VAL A 43 -13.72 -3.70 -20.90
C VAL A 43 -13.09 -3.09 -19.66
N PHE A 44 -12.79 -3.95 -18.70
CA PHE A 44 -12.12 -3.60 -17.45
C PHE A 44 -10.75 -4.28 -17.42
N THR A 45 -9.70 -3.52 -17.17
CA THR A 45 -8.34 -4.04 -17.22
C THR A 45 -7.57 -3.77 -15.92
N ASP A 46 -6.78 -4.76 -15.51
CA ASP A 46 -5.77 -4.61 -14.47
C ASP A 46 -4.43 -5.09 -15.04
N LEU A 47 -3.77 -4.21 -15.80
CA LEU A 47 -2.48 -4.43 -16.45
C LEU A 47 -1.33 -3.99 -15.53
N ASP A 48 -0.24 -4.75 -15.54
CA ASP A 48 1.03 -4.42 -14.85
C ASP A 48 0.95 -4.19 -13.33
N VAL A 49 -0.11 -4.68 -12.68
CA VAL A 49 -0.27 -4.53 -11.22
C VAL A 49 0.68 -5.49 -10.47
N SER A 50 1.88 -5.00 -10.15
CA SER A 50 2.85 -5.70 -9.31
C SER A 50 2.49 -5.56 -7.83
N GLY A 51 2.34 -6.68 -7.12
CA GLY A 51 2.29 -6.67 -5.65
C GLY A 51 1.00 -7.27 -5.08
N GLY A 52 1.16 -8.16 -4.11
CA GLY A 52 0.10 -8.99 -3.53
C GLY A 52 -0.99 -8.25 -2.74
N LYS A 53 -1.12 -6.93 -2.84
CA LYS A 53 -2.21 -6.13 -2.22
C LYS A 53 -2.31 -4.75 -2.89
N ARG A 54 -3.54 -4.41 -3.35
CA ARG A 54 -4.10 -3.07 -3.63
C ARG A 54 -3.48 -2.32 -4.83
N ALA A 55 -4.17 -2.00 -5.92
CA ALA A 55 -5.60 -1.79 -6.15
C ALA A 55 -5.99 -2.42 -7.49
N ARG A 56 -7.00 -3.29 -7.50
CA ARG A 56 -7.57 -3.85 -8.73
C ARG A 56 -8.66 -2.91 -9.19
N ARG A 57 -8.26 -1.74 -9.68
CA ARG A 57 -9.21 -0.69 -10.02
C ARG A 57 -10.16 -1.15 -11.12
N GLY A 58 -9.67 -1.95 -12.07
CA GLY A 58 -10.51 -2.54 -13.12
C GLY A 58 -11.53 -3.50 -12.53
N TYR A 59 -11.10 -4.43 -11.68
CA TYR A 59 -12.01 -5.35 -10.99
C TYR A 59 -13.05 -4.63 -10.12
N ASP A 60 -12.62 -3.67 -9.30
CA ASP A 60 -13.52 -2.92 -8.39
C ASP A 60 -14.55 -2.11 -9.20
N ALA A 61 -14.13 -1.50 -10.32
CA ALA A 61 -15.03 -0.81 -11.24
C ALA A 61 -16.02 -1.75 -11.92
N MET A 62 -15.59 -2.96 -12.31
CA MET A 62 -16.48 -3.99 -12.86
C MET A 62 -17.54 -4.40 -11.82
N LEU A 63 -17.15 -4.63 -10.56
CA LEU A 63 -18.12 -4.95 -9.51
C LEU A 63 -19.12 -3.82 -9.28
N ALA A 64 -18.66 -2.56 -9.30
CA ALA A 64 -19.55 -1.41 -9.21
C ALA A 64 -20.52 -1.34 -10.40
N ARG A 65 -20.05 -1.67 -11.60
CA ARG A 65 -20.86 -1.73 -12.81
C ARG A 65 -21.92 -2.83 -12.77
N ILE A 66 -21.60 -3.99 -12.21
CA ILE A 66 -22.56 -5.08 -11.96
C ILE A 66 -23.65 -4.60 -11.00
N ARG A 67 -23.26 -3.98 -9.87
CA ARG A 67 -24.19 -3.44 -8.87
C ARG A 67 -25.13 -2.37 -9.42
N ALA A 68 -24.68 -1.61 -10.42
CA ALA A 68 -25.52 -0.62 -11.10
C ALA A 68 -26.62 -1.26 -11.99
N GLY A 69 -26.57 -2.57 -12.25
CA GLY A 69 -27.57 -3.30 -13.03
C GLY A 69 -27.41 -3.13 -14.56
N GLY A 70 -28.32 -3.74 -15.33
CA GLY A 70 -28.29 -3.67 -16.80
C GLY A 70 -27.13 -4.44 -17.47
N VAL A 71 -26.50 -5.34 -16.72
CA VAL A 71 -25.46 -6.25 -17.20
C VAL A 71 -26.11 -7.59 -17.53
N ALA A 72 -25.82 -8.13 -18.71
CA ALA A 72 -26.31 -9.43 -19.15
C ALA A 72 -25.23 -10.51 -19.03
N VAL A 73 -23.96 -10.16 -19.29
CA VAL A 73 -22.85 -11.12 -19.34
C VAL A 73 -21.62 -10.55 -18.66
N VAL A 74 -20.89 -11.38 -17.91
CA VAL A 74 -19.53 -11.12 -17.44
C VAL A 74 -18.61 -12.18 -18.03
N ALA A 75 -17.58 -11.74 -18.74
CA ALA A 75 -16.64 -12.60 -19.43
C ALA A 75 -15.21 -12.39 -18.91
N ALA A 76 -14.46 -13.48 -18.76
CA ALA A 76 -13.03 -13.44 -18.47
C ALA A 76 -12.29 -14.60 -19.15
N PHE A 77 -10.97 -14.50 -19.29
CA PHE A 77 -10.20 -15.52 -20.00
C PHE A 77 -10.24 -16.88 -19.28
N ASP A 78 -10.04 -16.89 -17.96
CA ASP A 78 -10.15 -18.08 -17.12
C ASP A 78 -10.50 -17.67 -15.66
N GLN A 79 -10.80 -18.67 -14.83
CA GLN A 79 -11.12 -18.47 -13.42
C GLN A 79 -9.96 -17.82 -12.62
N SER A 80 -8.71 -18.11 -12.95
CA SER A 80 -7.52 -17.53 -12.29
C SER A 80 -7.34 -16.03 -12.59
N ARG A 81 -7.84 -15.57 -13.74
CA ARG A 81 -7.83 -14.17 -14.16
C ARG A 81 -8.91 -13.40 -13.46
N ALA A 82 -10.11 -13.95 -13.38
CA ALA A 82 -11.23 -13.39 -12.66
C ALA A 82 -10.98 -13.36 -11.13
N PHE A 83 -10.50 -14.47 -10.53
CA PHE A 83 -10.43 -14.61 -9.06
C PHE A 83 -9.13 -15.29 -8.60
N ARG A 84 -8.25 -14.51 -7.96
CA ARG A 84 -6.91 -14.96 -7.52
C ARG A 84 -6.80 -15.34 -6.04
N SER A 85 -7.92 -15.24 -5.32
CA SER A 85 -8.02 -15.48 -3.88
C SER A 85 -9.41 -16.02 -3.60
N THR A 86 -9.47 -16.99 -2.69
CA THR A 86 -10.71 -17.60 -2.21
C THR A 86 -11.71 -16.54 -1.73
N LEU A 87 -11.25 -15.48 -1.07
CA LEU A 87 -12.09 -14.37 -0.61
C LEU A 87 -12.76 -13.62 -1.77
N ILE A 88 -11.98 -13.25 -2.80
CA ILE A 88 -12.49 -12.48 -3.94
C ILE A 88 -13.46 -13.34 -4.77
N ALA A 89 -13.17 -14.64 -4.88
CA ALA A 89 -14.05 -15.60 -5.53
C ALA A 89 -15.40 -15.69 -4.79
N ALA A 90 -15.37 -15.76 -3.46
CA ALA A 90 -16.56 -15.80 -2.61
C ALA A 90 -17.38 -14.50 -2.68
N GLU A 91 -16.73 -13.32 -2.64
CA GLU A 91 -17.40 -12.01 -2.78
C GLU A 91 -18.11 -11.86 -4.12
N PHE A 92 -17.48 -12.32 -5.22
CA PHE A 92 -18.09 -12.29 -6.54
C PHE A 92 -19.29 -13.24 -6.64
N LYS A 93 -19.14 -14.46 -6.11
CA LYS A 93 -20.23 -15.43 -6.07
C LYS A 93 -21.42 -14.89 -5.28
N ALA A 94 -21.18 -14.33 -4.09
CA ALA A 94 -22.22 -13.73 -3.26
C ALA A 94 -22.97 -12.61 -3.99
N LEU A 95 -22.24 -11.72 -4.69
CA LEU A 95 -22.84 -10.65 -5.51
C LEU A 95 -23.78 -11.21 -6.59
N LEU A 96 -23.40 -12.31 -7.25
CA LEU A 96 -24.21 -12.92 -8.30
C LEU A 96 -25.39 -13.76 -7.76
N GLU A 97 -25.35 -14.15 -6.50
CA GLU A 97 -26.46 -14.83 -5.82
C GLU A 97 -27.54 -13.85 -5.35
N GLU A 98 -27.22 -12.55 -5.28
CA GLU A 98 -28.23 -11.50 -5.05
C GLU A 98 -29.29 -11.54 -6.16
N THR A 99 -30.57 -11.49 -5.80
CA THR A 99 -31.69 -11.60 -6.75
C THR A 99 -31.62 -10.57 -7.89
N ALA A 100 -31.03 -9.40 -7.63
CA ALA A 100 -30.84 -8.35 -8.64
C ALA A 100 -29.83 -8.72 -9.74
N HIS A 101 -28.98 -9.74 -9.51
CA HIS A 101 -27.85 -10.09 -10.38
C HIS A 101 -27.82 -11.58 -10.76
N SER A 102 -28.80 -12.37 -10.30
CA SER A 102 -28.89 -13.82 -10.55
C SER A 102 -29.05 -14.18 -12.03
N SER A 103 -29.53 -13.24 -12.86
CA SER A 103 -29.68 -13.38 -14.31
C SER A 103 -28.43 -13.04 -15.12
N VAL A 104 -27.39 -12.48 -14.49
CA VAL A 104 -26.12 -12.17 -15.17
C VAL A 104 -25.43 -13.46 -15.54
N ASP A 105 -25.16 -13.73 -16.82
CA ASP A 105 -24.41 -14.92 -17.23
C ASP A 105 -22.90 -14.73 -17.01
N VAL A 106 -22.18 -15.76 -16.55
CA VAL A 106 -20.73 -15.70 -16.35
C VAL A 106 -20.09 -16.73 -17.26
N VAL A 107 -19.24 -16.24 -18.17
CA VAL A 107 -18.59 -17.08 -19.18
C VAL A 107 -17.08 -16.96 -19.08
N PHE A 108 -16.40 -18.10 -19.22
CA PHE A 108 -14.95 -18.14 -19.32
C PHE A 108 -14.54 -18.65 -20.70
N PHE A 109 -13.43 -18.15 -21.23
CA PHE A 109 -12.83 -18.73 -22.44
C PHE A 109 -12.25 -20.12 -22.15
N HIS A 110 -11.62 -20.30 -20.97
CA HIS A 110 -11.23 -21.59 -20.44
C HIS A 110 -11.94 -21.89 -19.11
N GLY A 111 -12.69 -22.99 -19.11
CA GLY A 111 -13.46 -23.46 -17.96
C GLY A 111 -14.93 -23.07 -18.04
N THR A 112 -15.67 -23.38 -16.98
CA THR A 112 -17.11 -23.13 -16.87
C THR A 112 -17.45 -22.46 -15.55
N PHE A 113 -18.60 -21.80 -15.49
CA PHE A 113 -19.17 -21.29 -14.26
C PHE A 113 -20.51 -21.97 -14.01
N ASP A 114 -20.52 -22.94 -13.10
CA ASP A 114 -21.73 -23.64 -12.69
C ASP A 114 -22.25 -23.05 -11.37
N ARG A 115 -23.54 -22.68 -11.38
CA ARG A 115 -24.26 -22.12 -10.22
C ARG A 115 -24.89 -23.19 -9.33
N SER A 116 -24.85 -24.45 -9.72
CA SER A 116 -25.35 -25.56 -8.90
C SER A 116 -24.56 -25.66 -7.58
N PRO A 117 -25.10 -26.33 -6.55
CA PRO A 117 -24.33 -26.61 -5.33
C PRO A 117 -22.99 -27.31 -5.60
N VAL A 118 -22.95 -28.20 -6.60
CA VAL A 118 -21.72 -28.89 -7.04
C VAL A 118 -20.77 -27.90 -7.70
N GLY A 119 -21.27 -27.04 -8.58
CA GLY A 119 -20.51 -25.96 -9.21
C GLY A 119 -19.91 -25.00 -8.19
N GLY A 120 -20.69 -24.60 -7.17
CA GLY A 120 -20.24 -23.79 -6.05
C GLY A 120 -19.11 -24.44 -5.25
N PHE A 121 -19.20 -25.74 -4.99
CA PHE A 121 -18.13 -26.51 -4.35
C PHE A 121 -16.86 -26.56 -5.22
N SER A 122 -16.99 -26.97 -6.48
CA SER A 122 -15.88 -27.06 -7.43
C SER A 122 -15.17 -25.70 -7.58
N TYR A 123 -15.94 -24.62 -7.65
CA TYR A 123 -15.43 -23.26 -7.74
C TYR A 123 -14.61 -22.86 -6.48
N ALA A 124 -15.09 -23.20 -5.28
CA ALA A 124 -14.37 -22.96 -4.03
C ALA A 124 -13.06 -23.76 -3.96
N VAL A 125 -13.08 -25.03 -4.37
CA VAL A 125 -11.89 -25.91 -4.41
C VAL A 125 -10.84 -25.38 -5.38
N LEU A 126 -11.25 -24.99 -6.59
CA LEU A 126 -10.33 -24.42 -7.59
C LEU A 126 -9.73 -23.09 -7.11
N ALA A 127 -10.53 -22.23 -6.48
CA ALA A 127 -10.04 -20.99 -5.89
C ALA A 127 -8.98 -21.24 -4.80
N ALA A 128 -9.21 -22.25 -3.94
CA ALA A 128 -8.26 -22.66 -2.91
C ALA A 128 -6.98 -23.26 -3.52
N ALA A 129 -7.10 -24.09 -4.57
CA ALA A 129 -5.97 -24.68 -5.29
C ALA A 129 -5.08 -23.60 -5.92
N HIS A 130 -5.67 -22.61 -6.60
CA HIS A 130 -4.93 -21.46 -7.15
C HIS A 130 -4.25 -20.63 -6.05
N GLU A 131 -4.89 -20.46 -4.90
CA GLU A 131 -4.26 -19.77 -3.77
C GLU A 131 -3.08 -20.56 -3.20
N MET A 132 -3.21 -21.87 -3.07
CA MET A 132 -2.16 -22.79 -2.64
C MET A 132 -0.97 -22.74 -3.60
N GLU A 133 -1.21 -22.91 -4.90
CA GLU A 133 -0.16 -22.86 -5.94
C GLU A 133 0.64 -21.55 -5.85
N ARG A 134 -0.05 -20.42 -5.72
CA ARG A 134 0.62 -19.12 -5.54
C ARG A 134 1.47 -19.04 -4.28
N LYS A 135 0.97 -19.55 -3.16
CA LYS A 135 1.71 -19.57 -1.89
C LYS A 135 2.93 -20.47 -1.99
N MET A 136 2.80 -21.64 -2.62
CA MET A 136 3.90 -22.58 -2.89
C MET A 136 4.95 -21.97 -3.80
N THR A 137 4.56 -21.39 -4.94
CA THR A 137 5.47 -20.70 -5.86
C THR A 137 6.18 -19.54 -5.15
N GLY A 138 5.45 -18.74 -4.37
CA GLY A 138 6.05 -17.71 -3.53
C GLY A 138 7.04 -18.28 -2.51
N GLY A 139 6.75 -19.45 -1.94
CA GLY A 139 7.64 -20.20 -1.04
C GLY A 139 8.93 -20.65 -1.73
N LYS A 140 8.82 -21.27 -2.91
CA LYS A 140 9.96 -21.70 -3.74
C LYS A 140 10.87 -20.52 -4.09
N ILE A 141 10.29 -19.38 -4.51
CA ILE A 141 11.08 -18.17 -4.81
C ILE A 141 11.81 -17.65 -3.55
N ARG A 142 11.15 -17.65 -2.39
CA ARG A 142 11.79 -17.24 -1.13
C ARG A 142 12.92 -18.19 -0.73
N ALA A 143 12.72 -19.50 -0.89
CA ALA A 143 13.74 -20.50 -0.62
C ALA A 143 14.94 -20.35 -1.56
N ALA A 144 14.71 -20.17 -2.86
CA ALA A 144 15.75 -19.92 -3.85
C ALA A 144 16.54 -18.63 -3.54
N TYR A 145 15.85 -17.56 -3.14
CA TYR A 145 16.52 -16.33 -2.70
C TYR A 145 17.31 -16.51 -1.41
N LYS A 146 16.78 -17.23 -0.42
CA LYS A 146 17.52 -17.54 0.81
C LYS A 146 18.80 -18.32 0.48
N TYR A 147 18.70 -19.33 -0.38
CA TYR A 147 19.83 -20.13 -0.83
C TYR A 147 20.89 -19.30 -1.58
N ALA A 148 20.46 -18.44 -2.50
CA ALA A 148 21.37 -17.54 -3.23
C ALA A 148 22.02 -16.50 -2.30
N ALA A 149 21.24 -15.87 -1.42
CA ALA A 149 21.74 -14.89 -0.46
C ALA A 149 22.76 -15.51 0.51
N ALA A 150 22.53 -16.75 0.95
CA ALA A 150 23.45 -17.50 1.80
C ALA A 150 24.81 -17.82 1.15
N ARG A 151 24.91 -17.69 -0.18
CA ARG A 151 26.16 -17.84 -0.94
C ARG A 151 26.80 -16.50 -1.32
N GLY A 152 26.29 -15.38 -0.78
CA GLY A 152 26.78 -14.05 -1.12
C GLY A 152 26.28 -13.52 -2.47
N GLN A 153 25.26 -14.12 -3.09
CA GLN A 153 24.76 -13.70 -4.40
C GLN A 153 23.71 -12.58 -4.31
N MET A 154 23.72 -11.67 -5.28
CA MET A 154 22.80 -10.52 -5.30
C MET A 154 21.40 -10.98 -5.68
N VAL A 155 20.45 -10.88 -4.76
CA VAL A 155 19.05 -11.26 -4.99
C VAL A 155 18.15 -10.06 -5.22
N GLY A 156 17.26 -10.15 -6.19
CA GLY A 156 16.27 -9.11 -6.47
C GLY A 156 16.83 -7.93 -7.28
N GLN A 157 16.45 -6.71 -6.90
CA GLN A 157 16.80 -5.50 -7.65
C GLN A 157 18.22 -5.07 -7.32
N THR A 158 19.08 -4.98 -8.33
CA THR A 158 20.44 -4.47 -8.21
C THR A 158 20.42 -3.01 -7.75
N PRO A 159 21.12 -2.66 -6.65
CA PRO A 159 21.26 -1.26 -6.21
C PRO A 159 21.93 -0.40 -7.28
N GLY A 160 21.61 0.90 -7.32
CA GLY A 160 22.29 1.84 -8.21
C GLY A 160 23.78 1.96 -7.86
N GLY A 161 24.64 2.18 -8.85
CA GLY A 161 26.10 2.05 -8.69
C GLY A 161 26.62 0.64 -9.02
N TYR A 162 25.72 -0.34 -9.14
CA TYR A 162 26.03 -1.67 -9.64
C TYR A 162 25.25 -2.00 -10.91
N ARG A 163 25.84 -2.80 -11.77
CA ARG A 163 25.23 -3.37 -12.98
C ARG A 163 25.18 -4.88 -12.84
N ARG A 164 24.13 -5.49 -13.41
CA ARG A 164 24.05 -6.95 -13.56
C ARG A 164 24.39 -7.26 -15.00
N GLU A 165 25.43 -8.06 -15.19
CA GLU A 165 25.89 -8.50 -16.51
C GLU A 165 25.04 -9.66 -17.04
N PRO A 166 25.09 -9.96 -18.35
CA PRO A 166 24.32 -11.05 -18.96
C PRO A 166 24.60 -12.43 -18.36
N ASP A 167 25.81 -12.65 -17.85
CA ASP A 167 26.23 -13.88 -17.15
C ASP A 167 25.69 -13.98 -15.71
N GLY A 168 25.02 -12.93 -15.24
CA GLY A 168 24.45 -12.83 -13.90
C GLY A 168 25.39 -12.27 -12.83
N SER A 169 26.66 -12.00 -13.16
CA SER A 169 27.64 -11.36 -12.29
C SER A 169 27.27 -9.89 -12.02
N ILE A 170 27.83 -9.33 -10.95
CA ILE A 170 27.57 -7.94 -10.54
C ILE A 170 28.87 -7.15 -10.60
N THR A 171 28.86 -6.11 -11.44
CA THR A 171 29.99 -5.21 -11.69
C THR A 171 29.68 -3.81 -11.16
N VAL A 172 30.72 -3.01 -10.91
CA VAL A 172 30.56 -1.59 -10.54
C VAL A 172 30.28 -0.79 -11.81
N ASP A 173 29.24 0.03 -11.78
CA ASP A 173 29.04 1.08 -12.78
C ASP A 173 29.72 2.35 -12.25
N GLU A 174 30.95 2.62 -12.69
CA GLU A 174 31.80 3.66 -12.07
C GLU A 174 31.16 5.06 -12.09
N VAL A 175 30.44 5.41 -13.15
CA VAL A 175 29.73 6.71 -13.25
C VAL A 175 28.65 6.81 -12.17
N ALA A 176 27.85 5.76 -12.03
CA ALA A 176 26.83 5.71 -10.99
C ALA A 176 27.46 5.57 -9.58
N ALA A 177 28.57 4.84 -9.45
CA ALA A 177 29.29 4.62 -8.21
C ALA A 177 29.94 5.90 -7.68
N GLU A 178 30.44 6.78 -8.53
CA GLU A 178 30.96 8.10 -8.14
C GLU A 178 29.88 8.91 -7.41
N THR A 179 28.65 8.89 -7.94
CA THR A 179 27.51 9.55 -7.28
C THR A 179 27.21 8.92 -5.92
N VAL A 180 27.31 7.59 -5.80
CA VAL A 180 27.17 6.89 -4.51
C VAL A 180 28.26 7.32 -3.54
N ARG A 181 29.54 7.30 -3.93
CA ARG A 181 30.69 7.73 -3.11
C ARG A 181 30.53 9.18 -2.64
N ARG A 182 30.09 10.06 -3.53
CA ARG A 182 29.79 11.46 -3.22
C ARG A 182 28.71 11.59 -2.15
N ILE A 183 27.60 10.86 -2.26
CA ILE A 183 26.52 10.88 -1.27
C ILE A 183 27.02 10.44 0.11
N PHE A 184 27.80 9.36 0.18
CA PHE A 184 28.38 8.90 1.44
C PHE A 184 29.34 9.93 2.03
N THR A 185 30.20 10.54 1.20
CA THR A 185 31.18 11.54 1.63
C THR A 185 30.49 12.81 2.16
N GLU A 186 29.54 13.36 1.40
CA GLU A 186 28.77 14.55 1.83
C GLU A 186 28.00 14.27 3.13
N TYR A 187 27.42 13.08 3.29
CA TYR A 187 26.71 12.72 4.51
C TYR A 187 27.65 12.51 5.69
N ALA A 188 28.76 11.79 5.48
CA ALA A 188 29.77 11.52 6.51
C ALA A 188 30.46 12.78 7.04
N SER A 189 30.47 13.87 6.27
CA SER A 189 30.92 15.19 6.73
C SER A 189 30.14 15.72 7.94
N GLY A 190 28.91 15.23 8.16
CA GLY A 190 28.00 15.71 9.20
C GLY A 190 27.37 17.08 8.92
N ARG A 191 27.69 17.73 7.79
CA ARG A 191 27.20 19.07 7.43
C ARG A 191 25.89 19.06 6.65
N HIS A 192 25.55 17.92 6.03
CA HIS A 192 24.40 17.81 5.13
C HIS A 192 23.45 16.71 5.58
N SER A 193 22.14 17.02 5.65
CA SER A 193 21.13 16.00 5.83
C SER A 193 20.84 15.28 4.51
N ALA A 194 20.24 14.08 4.57
CA ALA A 194 19.80 13.37 3.37
C ALA A 194 18.84 14.20 2.48
N ARG A 195 18.11 15.17 3.08
CA ARG A 195 17.26 16.11 2.33
C ARG A 195 18.09 17.17 1.62
N ASP A 196 19.16 17.65 2.25
CA ASP A 196 20.04 18.66 1.66
C ASP A 196 20.83 18.07 0.49
N ILE A 197 21.36 16.87 0.64
CA ILE A 197 22.04 16.13 -0.43
C ILE A 197 21.10 15.93 -1.62
N ALA A 198 19.88 15.44 -1.38
CA ALA A 198 18.90 15.26 -2.46
C ALA A 198 18.58 16.58 -3.18
N ARG A 199 18.45 17.69 -2.45
CA ARG A 199 18.19 19.02 -3.03
C ARG A 199 19.34 19.49 -3.91
N ARG A 200 20.59 19.34 -3.44
CA ARG A 200 21.80 19.72 -4.17
C ARG A 200 21.96 18.93 -5.45
N LEU A 201 21.85 17.60 -5.38
CA LEU A 201 21.92 16.72 -6.56
C LEU A 201 20.89 17.11 -7.63
N ASN A 202 19.65 17.46 -7.22
CA ASN A 202 18.64 17.95 -8.16
C ASN A 202 18.98 19.32 -8.75
N ALA A 203 19.49 20.25 -7.93
CA ALA A 203 19.86 21.59 -8.38
C ALA A 203 21.02 21.56 -9.38
N GLU A 204 21.93 20.60 -9.22
CA GLU A 204 23.07 20.37 -10.10
C GLU A 204 22.72 19.52 -11.34
N GLY A 205 21.47 19.10 -11.49
CA GLY A 205 21.04 18.28 -12.63
C GLY A 205 21.57 16.84 -12.62
N VAL A 206 22.07 16.36 -11.47
CA VAL A 206 22.56 14.98 -11.35
C VAL A 206 21.39 14.02 -11.45
N SER A 207 21.38 13.22 -12.50
CA SER A 207 20.33 12.23 -12.73
C SER A 207 20.28 11.22 -11.58
N PRO A 208 19.07 10.84 -11.11
CA PRO A 208 18.93 9.76 -10.14
C PRO A 208 19.53 8.45 -10.68
N LEU A 209 20.04 7.63 -9.77
CA LEU A 209 20.62 6.34 -10.14
C LEU A 209 19.64 5.50 -10.97
N PRO A 210 20.15 4.69 -11.94
CA PRO A 210 19.33 3.83 -12.78
C PRO A 210 18.30 3.04 -11.97
N ARG A 211 17.06 3.00 -12.46
CA ARG A 211 15.88 2.36 -11.82
C ARG A 211 15.35 3.05 -10.56
N SER A 212 15.78 4.28 -10.24
CA SER A 212 15.03 5.16 -9.35
C SER A 212 13.69 5.55 -10.01
N ARG A 213 12.56 5.30 -9.35
CA ARG A 213 11.21 5.49 -9.92
C ARG A 213 10.74 6.95 -9.99
N GLY A 214 11.63 7.93 -10.13
CA GLY A 214 11.25 9.34 -10.08
C GLY A 214 12.13 10.24 -10.93
N ALA A 215 11.56 11.38 -11.34
CA ALA A 215 12.21 12.42 -12.13
C ALA A 215 13.34 13.19 -11.40
N GLY A 216 13.68 12.80 -10.18
CA GLY A 216 14.68 13.48 -9.35
C GLY A 216 14.99 12.74 -8.04
N TRP A 217 16.06 13.16 -7.38
CA TRP A 217 16.49 12.69 -6.08
C TRP A 217 15.47 13.05 -5.00
N ARG A 218 15.05 12.04 -4.24
CA ARG A 218 14.15 12.20 -3.09
C ARG A 218 14.91 11.88 -1.81
N PHE A 219 14.63 12.61 -0.73
CA PHE A 219 15.35 12.46 0.54
C PHE A 219 15.32 11.01 1.07
N TYR A 220 14.20 10.31 0.87
CA TYR A 220 14.06 8.92 1.32
C TYR A 220 14.87 7.96 0.45
N SER A 221 15.08 8.25 -0.84
CA SER A 221 15.96 7.45 -1.70
C SER A 221 17.42 7.58 -1.25
N VAL A 222 17.86 8.79 -0.91
CA VAL A 222 19.19 9.03 -0.32
C VAL A 222 19.33 8.31 1.02
N ALA A 223 18.34 8.44 1.90
CA ALA A 223 18.36 7.76 3.20
C ALA A 223 18.32 6.23 3.07
N GLU A 224 17.67 5.69 2.05
CA GLU A 224 17.65 4.25 1.78
C GLU A 224 18.99 3.76 1.21
N LEU A 225 19.61 4.54 0.33
CA LEU A 225 20.95 4.31 -0.20
C LEU A 225 21.98 4.26 0.93
N LEU A 226 21.98 5.25 1.83
CA LEU A 226 22.92 5.34 2.96
C LEU A 226 22.81 4.17 3.94
N ARG A 227 21.70 3.41 3.93
CA ARG A 227 21.50 2.25 4.81
C ARG A 227 21.68 0.90 4.11
N ASN A 228 21.99 0.90 2.82
CA ASN A 228 22.12 -0.33 2.06
C ASN A 228 23.52 -0.94 2.21
N VAL A 229 23.61 -2.06 2.93
CA VAL A 229 24.89 -2.73 3.23
C VAL A 229 25.56 -3.32 1.97
N ALA A 230 24.84 -3.44 0.85
CA ALA A 230 25.43 -3.89 -0.41
C ALA A 230 26.64 -3.05 -0.84
N TYR A 231 26.69 -1.76 -0.50
CA TYR A 231 27.80 -0.87 -0.87
C TYR A 231 29.12 -1.17 -0.17
N THR A 232 29.11 -1.94 0.92
CA THR A 232 30.32 -2.42 1.61
C THR A 232 30.80 -3.78 1.12
N GLY A 233 30.24 -4.30 0.02
CA GLY A 233 30.58 -5.65 -0.48
C GLY A 233 30.05 -6.77 0.42
N GLN A 234 28.94 -6.51 1.14
CA GLN A 234 28.35 -7.47 2.08
C GLN A 234 26.86 -7.67 1.81
N THR A 235 26.33 -8.80 2.26
CA THR A 235 24.90 -9.13 2.16
C THR A 235 24.43 -9.90 3.39
N PHE A 236 23.10 -9.93 3.58
CA PHE A 236 22.48 -10.72 4.64
C PHE A 236 22.16 -12.14 4.15
N SER A 237 22.39 -13.14 5.00
CA SER A 237 22.18 -14.55 4.66
C SER A 237 20.76 -14.92 4.27
N GLU A 238 19.73 -14.26 4.83
CA GLU A 238 18.35 -14.71 4.69
C GLU A 238 17.40 -13.76 3.95
N SER A 239 17.80 -12.51 3.76
CA SER A 239 16.86 -11.46 3.36
C SER A 239 17.25 -10.76 2.08
N ARG A 240 16.23 -10.61 1.23
CA ARG A 240 16.21 -9.72 0.07
C ARG A 240 16.25 -8.23 0.45
N ARG A 241 15.89 -7.88 1.68
CA ARG A 241 15.72 -6.48 2.09
C ARG A 241 17.06 -5.87 2.48
N ARG A 242 17.25 -4.60 2.12
CA ARG A 242 18.42 -3.75 2.43
C ARG A 242 18.71 -3.67 3.94
N HIS A 243 17.71 -3.94 4.78
CA HIS A 243 17.77 -4.11 6.23
C HIS A 243 17.49 -5.56 6.59
N GLY A 244 18.41 -6.44 6.23
CA GLY A 244 18.13 -7.87 6.14
C GLY A 244 17.86 -8.56 7.48
N LYS A 245 17.65 -9.86 7.38
CA LYS A 245 17.59 -10.82 8.49
C LYS A 245 18.72 -11.81 8.27
N GLY A 246 19.25 -12.35 9.37
CA GLY A 246 20.37 -13.25 9.35
C GLY A 246 21.71 -12.53 9.54
N GLU A 247 22.77 -13.30 9.36
CA GLU A 247 24.15 -12.86 9.54
C GLU A 247 24.64 -12.08 8.32
N LEU A 248 25.57 -11.16 8.59
CA LEU A 248 26.23 -10.38 7.55
C LEU A 248 27.40 -11.20 7.01
N MET A 249 27.42 -11.45 5.71
CA MET A 249 28.46 -12.22 5.04
C MET A 249 29.11 -11.44 3.90
N PRO A 250 30.35 -11.80 3.52
CA PRO A 250 30.97 -11.30 2.31
C PRO A 250 30.08 -11.58 1.09
N ALA A 251 29.90 -10.57 0.25
CA ALA A 251 29.18 -10.71 -1.01
C ALA A 251 30.12 -11.07 -2.16
N GLN A 252 29.58 -11.59 -3.25
CA GLN A 252 30.33 -11.91 -4.48
C GLN A 252 30.62 -10.68 -5.35
N TRP A 253 30.23 -9.48 -4.92
CA TRP A 253 30.42 -8.23 -5.66
C TRP A 253 31.36 -7.28 -4.90
N PRO A 254 32.10 -6.42 -5.63
CA PRO A 254 33.05 -5.49 -5.01
C PRO A 254 32.36 -4.41 -4.16
N ALA A 255 33.06 -3.96 -3.12
CA ALA A 255 32.64 -2.80 -2.34
C ALA A 255 32.82 -1.50 -3.15
N ILE A 256 31.85 -0.59 -3.04
CA ILE A 256 31.96 0.78 -3.57
C ILE A 256 32.45 1.74 -2.48
N ILE A 257 32.10 1.44 -1.23
CA ILE A 257 32.32 2.30 -0.07
C ILE A 257 33.23 1.61 0.92
N GLU A 258 34.27 2.32 1.34
CA GLU A 258 35.19 1.87 2.38
C GLU A 258 34.50 1.67 3.74
N PRO A 259 34.90 0.66 4.52
CA PRO A 259 34.30 0.36 5.82
C PRO A 259 34.22 1.56 6.78
N GLU A 260 35.26 2.40 6.82
CA GLU A 260 35.36 3.55 7.73
C GLU A 260 34.36 4.65 7.37
N LEU A 261 34.19 4.91 6.06
CA LEU A 261 33.24 5.88 5.54
C LEU A 261 31.79 5.41 5.80
N TRP A 262 31.55 4.11 5.61
CA TRP A 262 30.28 3.48 5.94
C TRP A 262 29.95 3.60 7.43
N GLN A 263 30.87 3.20 8.31
CA GLN A 263 30.68 3.25 9.76
C GLN A 263 30.40 4.67 10.25
N THR A 264 31.11 5.67 9.71
CA THR A 264 30.87 7.08 10.03
C THR A 264 29.46 7.51 9.64
N SER A 265 29.00 7.11 8.45
CA SER A 265 27.64 7.38 7.98
C SER A 265 26.58 6.69 8.87
N GLN A 266 26.80 5.43 9.28
CA GLN A 266 25.88 4.72 10.17
C GLN A 266 25.80 5.36 11.56
N ARG A 267 26.93 5.81 12.13
CA ARG A 267 26.95 6.54 13.41
C ARG A 267 26.12 7.83 13.34
N LEU A 268 26.21 8.58 12.25
CA LEU A 268 25.40 9.78 12.04
C LEU A 268 23.92 9.44 11.88
N LEU A 269 23.58 8.43 11.07
CA LEU A 269 22.20 7.94 10.93
C LEU A 269 21.59 7.55 12.28
N ALA A 270 22.32 6.82 13.13
CA ALA A 270 21.86 6.43 14.46
C ALA A 270 21.58 7.64 15.36
N ARG A 271 22.45 8.67 15.32
CA ARG A 271 22.26 9.93 16.05
C ARG A 271 20.99 10.67 15.61
N HIS A 272 20.63 10.59 14.34
CA HIS A 272 19.41 11.21 13.81
C HIS A 272 18.14 10.44 14.19
N ILE A 273 18.19 9.11 14.35
CA ILE A 273 17.06 8.29 14.79
C ILE A 273 16.70 8.58 16.26
N GLY A 274 17.71 8.78 17.13
CA GLY A 274 17.50 9.14 18.54
C GLY A 274 17.05 10.60 18.79
N ARG A 275 17.12 11.47 17.78
CA ARG A 275 16.68 12.88 17.84
C ARG A 275 15.33 13.14 17.16
N GLY A 276 14.50 12.11 17.00
CA GLY A 276 13.09 12.25 16.63
C GLY A 276 12.32 13.04 17.69
N GLY A 277 12.52 14.36 17.73
CA GLY A 277 11.87 15.24 18.71
C GLY A 277 12.56 16.57 19.01
N ARG A 278 13.81 16.82 18.59
CA ARG A 278 14.42 18.16 18.77
C ARG A 278 14.43 18.91 17.44
N ARG A 279 13.28 19.52 17.13
CA ARG A 279 13.21 20.67 16.21
C ARG A 279 14.33 21.64 16.61
N THR A 280 15.07 22.14 15.63
CA THR A 280 16.00 23.25 15.81
C THR A 280 15.27 24.36 16.59
N LYS A 281 15.75 24.64 17.80
CA LYS A 281 15.31 25.76 18.63
C LYS A 281 15.78 27.01 17.90
N GLY A 282 14.96 27.59 17.02
CA GLY A 282 15.40 28.69 16.17
C GLY A 282 14.38 29.32 15.21
N GLU A 283 13.29 28.64 14.85
CA GLU A 283 12.17 29.30 14.16
C GLU A 283 10.87 28.97 14.89
N GLU A 284 10.48 29.85 15.82
CA GLU A 284 9.11 29.87 16.32
C GLU A 284 8.19 30.36 15.20
N ARG A 285 7.60 29.43 14.46
CA ARG A 285 6.42 29.76 13.65
C ARG A 285 5.24 29.86 14.62
N PRO A 286 4.62 31.04 14.81
CA PRO A 286 3.46 31.17 15.67
C PRO A 286 2.27 30.49 14.99
N TYR A 287 1.96 29.27 15.42
CA TYR A 287 0.70 28.62 15.05
C TYR A 287 -0.37 29.10 16.03
N ALA A 288 -1.43 29.72 15.51
CA ALA A 288 -2.50 30.36 16.29
C ALA A 288 -3.18 29.47 17.35
N PHE A 289 -3.03 28.15 17.26
CA PHE A 289 -3.69 27.18 18.15
C PHE A 289 -2.73 26.34 19.00
N ARG A 290 -1.46 26.74 19.10
CA ARG A 290 -0.47 26.05 19.96
C ARG A 290 -0.89 26.19 21.44
N GLY A 291 -1.20 25.07 22.08
CA GLY A 291 -1.62 25.03 23.49
C GLY A 291 -3.14 24.97 23.71
N LEU A 292 -3.94 25.29 22.70
CA LEU A 292 -5.41 25.22 22.77
C LEU A 292 -5.96 23.86 22.30
N LEU A 293 -5.23 23.15 21.43
CA LEU A 293 -5.60 21.80 20.99
C LEU A 293 -4.74 20.77 21.74
N ARG A 294 -5.35 20.08 22.71
CA ARG A 294 -4.81 18.83 23.27
C ARG A 294 -5.35 17.67 22.44
N ALA A 295 -4.46 16.88 21.85
CA ALA A 295 -4.85 15.59 21.30
C ALA A 295 -5.26 14.67 22.45
N HIS A 296 -6.56 14.44 22.61
CA HIS A 296 -7.05 13.44 23.55
C HIS A 296 -6.85 12.06 22.91
N VAL A 297 -5.85 11.31 23.37
CA VAL A 297 -5.70 9.90 23.01
C VAL A 297 -6.71 9.13 23.85
N ALA A 298 -7.86 8.79 23.26
CA ALA A 298 -8.74 7.79 23.84
C ALA A 298 -8.07 6.43 23.69
N ARG A 299 -7.61 5.82 24.79
CA ARG A 299 -7.21 4.40 24.81
C ARG A 299 -8.48 3.56 24.77
N THR A 300 -8.92 3.16 23.57
CA THR A 300 -9.87 2.07 23.41
C THR A 300 -9.10 0.80 23.08
N LYS A 301 -9.26 -0.25 23.91
CA LYS A 301 -8.80 -1.60 23.59
C LYS A 301 -9.49 -2.03 22.28
N GLY A 302 -8.69 -2.34 21.26
CA GLY A 302 -9.16 -2.98 20.02
C GLY A 302 -9.46 -2.01 18.88
N GLU A 303 -8.67 -2.15 17.80
CA GLU A 303 -8.84 -1.67 16.43
C GLU A 303 -8.77 -0.16 16.14
N GLU A 304 -7.67 0.24 15.51
CA GLU A 304 -7.43 1.58 14.96
C GLU A 304 -8.17 1.80 13.63
N ARG A 305 -9.03 2.83 13.57
CA ARG A 305 -9.29 3.60 12.34
C ARG A 305 -9.30 5.10 12.66
N PRO A 306 -8.60 5.95 11.90
CA PRO A 306 -8.62 7.39 12.14
C PRO A 306 -9.91 8.00 11.59
N TYR A 307 -10.69 8.67 12.45
CA TYR A 307 -11.75 9.57 12.03
C TYR A 307 -11.11 10.90 11.58
N ALA A 308 -11.36 11.28 10.33
CA ALA A 308 -11.06 12.61 9.82
C ALA A 308 -12.12 13.59 10.35
N PHE A 309 -11.71 14.56 11.17
CA PHE A 309 -12.55 15.69 11.55
C PHE A 309 -12.78 16.56 10.30
N ARG A 310 -13.96 16.46 9.68
CA ARG A 310 -14.38 17.30 8.56
C ARG A 310 -15.03 18.57 9.12
N GLY A 311 -14.23 19.48 9.66
CA GLY A 311 -14.64 20.81 10.10
C GLY A 311 -14.12 21.87 9.14
N LEU A 312 -15.02 22.46 8.35
CA LEU A 312 -14.76 23.62 7.50
C LEU A 312 -14.32 24.81 8.36
N LEU A 313 -13.09 25.29 8.18
CA LEU A 313 -12.69 26.65 8.55
C LEU A 313 -12.16 27.33 7.28
N ARG A 314 -13.01 28.13 6.65
CA ARG A 314 -12.58 29.14 5.67
C ARG A 314 -11.88 30.25 6.43
N ALA A 315 -10.57 30.39 6.26
CA ALA A 315 -9.83 31.55 6.73
C ALA A 315 -9.87 32.65 5.65
N HIS A 316 -10.53 33.78 5.94
CA HIS A 316 -10.32 35.01 5.19
C HIS A 316 -9.05 35.69 5.71
N VAL A 317 -8.07 35.86 4.83
CA VAL A 317 -6.90 36.72 5.07
C VAL A 317 -7.24 38.09 4.49
N ALA A 318 -7.59 39.05 5.34
CA ALA A 318 -7.67 40.46 4.96
C ALA A 318 -6.29 41.11 5.15
N ARG A 319 -5.79 41.77 4.10
CA ARG A 319 -4.55 42.55 4.10
C ARG A 319 -4.82 43.96 4.64
N GLY A 320 -3.95 44.43 5.52
CA GLY A 320 -3.49 45.83 5.56
C GLY A 320 -4.32 46.85 6.35
N SER A 321 -3.56 47.77 6.96
CA SER A 321 -3.91 49.10 7.52
C SER A 321 -4.20 49.23 9.02
N LEU A 322 -3.64 50.35 9.53
CA LEU A 322 -3.24 50.75 10.88
C LEU A 322 -4.35 51.34 11.78
N LEU A 323 -4.15 51.17 13.11
CA LEU A 323 -4.53 52.03 14.28
C LEU A 323 -5.98 52.04 14.82
N PRO A 324 -6.23 52.48 16.10
CA PRO A 324 -5.38 52.63 17.29
C PRO A 324 -5.95 51.96 18.57
N SER A 325 -5.22 52.11 19.67
CA SER A 325 -5.45 51.64 21.05
C SER A 325 -6.88 51.75 21.60
N ALA A 326 -7.34 50.69 22.26
CA ALA A 326 -8.29 50.78 23.36
C ALA A 326 -7.99 49.69 24.41
N SER A 327 -7.65 50.13 25.60
CA SER A 327 -7.56 49.34 26.82
C SER A 327 -8.94 48.77 27.17
N ALA A 328 -9.06 47.44 27.29
CA ALA A 328 -10.19 46.82 27.97
C ALA A 328 -9.72 45.59 28.75
N SER A 329 -9.90 45.71 30.05
CA SER A 329 -9.52 44.80 31.13
C SER A 329 -10.14 43.41 30.96
N PHE A 330 -9.33 42.38 31.19
CA PHE A 330 -9.81 41.01 31.34
C PHE A 330 -10.55 40.88 32.68
N THR A 331 -11.88 40.74 32.63
CA THR A 331 -12.67 40.29 33.79
C THR A 331 -13.18 38.88 33.50
N SER A 332 -12.79 37.93 34.33
CA SER A 332 -13.20 36.53 34.22
C SER A 332 -14.72 36.41 34.37
N ALA A 333 -15.41 35.86 33.37
CA ALA A 333 -16.78 35.41 33.51
C ALA A 333 -16.81 33.88 33.54
N ARG A 334 -17.00 33.32 34.75
CA ARG A 334 -17.47 31.95 34.95
C ARG A 334 -18.89 31.88 34.36
N VAL A 335 -19.11 31.06 33.35
CA VAL A 335 -20.46 30.72 32.93
C VAL A 335 -20.93 29.54 33.78
N ALA A 336 -21.79 29.87 34.74
CA ALA A 336 -22.61 28.93 35.47
C ALA A 336 -23.66 28.32 34.53
N THR A 337 -23.76 27.00 34.52
CA THR A 337 -24.84 26.26 33.91
C THR A 337 -26.09 26.33 34.78
N THR A 338 -27.14 27.00 34.28
CA THR A 338 -28.51 26.84 34.79
C THR A 338 -29.51 26.78 33.65
N ARG A 339 -30.05 25.56 33.49
CA ARG A 339 -31.41 25.17 33.11
C ARG A 339 -32.39 26.28 32.68
N THR A 340 -33.03 26.05 31.53
CA THR A 340 -34.43 26.43 31.32
C THR A 340 -35.15 25.30 30.59
N LEU A 341 -36.21 24.81 31.24
CA LEU A 341 -37.20 23.88 30.70
C LEU A 341 -38.19 24.65 29.84
N ALA A 342 -38.60 24.08 28.70
CA ALA A 342 -39.91 24.32 28.12
C ALA A 342 -40.44 23.03 27.49
N THR A 343 -41.66 22.71 27.86
CA THR A 343 -42.44 21.48 27.69
C THR A 343 -43.28 21.48 26.41
N SER A 344 -43.45 20.32 25.77
CA SER A 344 -44.78 19.83 25.35
C SER A 344 -44.79 18.33 25.07
N ARG A 345 -45.69 17.64 25.77
CA ARG A 345 -46.04 16.20 25.73
C ARG A 345 -46.68 15.79 24.40
N ALA A 346 -46.55 14.50 24.03
CA ALA A 346 -47.70 13.61 23.83
C ALA A 346 -47.28 12.12 23.69
N LEU A 347 -47.78 11.30 24.65
CA LEU A 347 -48.32 9.93 24.56
C LEU A 347 -47.45 8.80 23.90
N ALA A 348 -47.36 7.56 24.39
CA ALA A 348 -47.91 6.87 25.56
C ALA A 348 -47.19 5.51 25.73
N ARG A 349 -47.00 5.12 27.00
CA ARG A 349 -47.07 3.77 27.60
C ARG A 349 -46.52 2.55 26.83
N MET A 350 -45.54 1.88 27.42
CA MET A 350 -45.81 0.62 28.12
C MET A 350 -44.73 0.28 29.16
N THR A 351 -45.23 0.08 30.37
CA THR A 351 -44.63 -0.44 31.60
C THR A 351 -44.15 -1.89 31.47
N CYS A 352 -42.99 -2.24 32.04
CA CYS A 352 -42.95 -3.08 33.25
C CYS A 352 -41.57 -3.08 33.94
N CYS A 353 -41.64 -3.24 35.26
CA CYS A 353 -40.66 -3.23 36.36
C CYS A 353 -39.30 -3.93 36.12
N ARG A 354 -38.15 -3.42 36.62
CA ARG A 354 -37.60 -3.56 38.00
C ARG A 354 -37.71 -5.00 38.54
N GLY A 355 -36.66 -5.69 39.00
CA GLY A 355 -35.26 -5.31 39.20
C GLY A 355 -34.39 -6.51 39.67
N ALA A 356 -33.13 -6.21 39.96
CA ALA A 356 -32.23 -6.72 41.03
C ALA A 356 -32.74 -7.94 41.85
N VAL A 357 -31.96 -8.97 42.24
CA VAL A 357 -30.53 -9.09 42.59
C VAL A 357 -30.30 -10.54 43.12
N LEU A 358 -29.05 -11.07 43.04
CA LEU A 358 -28.47 -12.24 43.77
C LEU A 358 -29.12 -13.62 43.55
N SER A 359 -28.49 -14.78 43.77
CA SER A 359 -27.12 -15.31 43.88
C SER A 359 -27.29 -16.83 44.01
N SER A 360 -26.28 -17.60 43.58
CA SER A 360 -25.90 -18.96 44.04
C SER A 360 -26.97 -20.07 44.10
N SER A 361 -26.72 -21.18 43.41
CA SER A 361 -26.33 -22.47 44.01
C SER A 361 -26.72 -23.68 43.12
N SER A 362 -25.69 -24.39 42.65
CA SER A 362 -25.48 -25.84 42.74
C SER A 362 -26.62 -26.86 42.51
N TRP A 363 -26.26 -27.87 41.70
CA TRP A 363 -26.67 -29.30 41.69
C TRP A 363 -27.56 -29.81 40.53
N SER A 364 -26.87 -30.51 39.62
CA SER A 364 -27.11 -31.89 39.18
C SER A 364 -28.48 -32.53 39.39
N SER A 365 -29.02 -33.05 38.29
CA SER A 365 -29.40 -34.47 38.13
C SER A 365 -29.18 -34.89 36.68
#